data_AF-A0A8C7BAH6-F1
#
_entry.id   AF-A0A8C7BAH6-F1
#
_cell.length_a   1.000
_cell.length_b   1.000
_cell.length_c   1.000
_cell.angle_alpha   90.00
_cell.angle_beta   90.00
_cell.angle_gamma   90.00
#
_symmetry.space_group_name_H-M   'P 1'
#
loop_
_entity.id
_entity.type
_entity.pdbx_description
1 polymer ?
#
loop_
_entity_poly.entity_id
_entity_poly.type
_entity_poly.pdbx_seq_one_letter_code
_entity_poly.pdbx_strand_id
1 'polypeptide(L)'
;MEVPGRATRAEAPWKQLSAEELENQYCPSRWVIRRGAEETLKMYSHLGDKATKNARATRKSLLHVPYGDGEGEKLDIYFPGEVAAEGLPFCLFLHGGYWQSGR
;
A
#
# COMPACT_ATOMS: atom_id res chain seq x y z
N MET A 1 -26.27 37.85 15.51
CA MET A 1 -25.79 36.66 16.25
C MET A 1 -24.32 36.54 15.92
N GLU A 2 -23.45 37.09 16.77
CA GLU A 2 -22.00 37.00 16.55
C GLU A 2 -21.56 35.57 16.81
N VAL A 3 -20.91 34.96 15.82
CA VAL A 3 -20.31 33.63 15.96
C VAL A 3 -19.03 33.82 16.79
N PRO A 4 -18.89 33.16 17.95
CA PRO A 4 -17.72 33.35 18.80
C PRO A 4 -16.44 33.00 18.04
N GLY A 5 -15.43 33.85 18.23
CA GLY A 5 -14.14 33.78 17.55
C GLY A 5 -13.55 32.38 17.51
N ARG A 6 -13.10 32.01 16.31
CA ARG A 6 -12.34 30.79 16.01
C ARG A 6 -11.18 30.70 17.02
N ALA A 7 -11.25 29.73 17.93
CA ALA A 7 -10.11 29.40 18.78
C ALA A 7 -8.87 29.28 17.89
N THR A 8 -7.77 29.93 18.28
CA THR A 8 -6.49 29.79 17.59
C THR A 8 -6.21 28.30 17.49
N ARG A 9 -6.16 27.77 16.26
CA ARG A 9 -5.84 26.35 16.06
C ARG A 9 -4.45 26.15 16.64
N ALA A 10 -4.36 25.44 17.75
CA ALA A 10 -3.10 25.00 18.31
C ALA A 10 -2.29 24.34 17.20
N GLU A 11 -0.99 24.61 17.19
CA GLU A 11 -0.10 24.06 16.19
C GLU A 11 -0.16 22.53 16.21
N ALA A 12 -0.16 21.90 15.03
CA ALA A 12 -0.27 20.45 14.95
C ALA A 12 0.94 19.80 15.67
N PRO A 13 0.74 18.77 16.52
CA PRO A 13 1.81 18.24 17.38
C PRO A 13 3.08 17.81 16.65
N TRP A 14 2.95 17.30 15.42
CA TRP A 14 4.09 16.86 14.60
C TRP A 14 5.05 17.99 14.22
N LYS A 15 4.61 19.25 14.24
CA LYS A 15 5.47 20.40 13.92
C LYS A 15 6.49 20.71 15.00
N GLN A 16 6.28 20.18 16.21
CA GLN A 16 7.21 20.33 17.33
C GLN A 16 8.23 19.18 17.39
N LEU A 17 8.07 18.16 16.55
CA LEU A 17 8.98 17.02 16.50
C LEU A 17 10.28 17.40 15.79
N SER A 18 11.39 16.81 16.23
CA SER A 18 12.66 16.90 15.51
C SER A 18 12.55 16.17 14.17
N ALA A 19 13.45 16.49 13.23
CA ALA A 19 13.52 15.77 11.95
C ALA A 19 13.78 14.26 12.13
N GLU A 20 14.60 13.90 13.13
CA GLU A 20 14.87 12.50 13.47
C GLU A 20 13.61 11.79 13.99
N GLU A 21 12.84 12.45 14.84
CA GLU A 21 11.60 11.86 15.36
C GLU A 21 10.54 11.77 14.26
N LEU A 22 10.46 12.75 13.36
CA LEU A 22 9.60 12.64 12.17
C LEU A 22 10.00 11.44 11.30
N GLU A 23 11.29 11.23 11.07
CA GLU A 23 11.78 10.05 10.33
C GLU A 23 11.35 8.74 11.03
N ASN A 24 11.45 8.68 12.35
CA ASN A 24 10.96 7.53 13.12
C ASN A 24 9.45 7.31 12.92
N GLN A 25 8.64 8.37 13.04
CA GLN A 25 7.18 8.31 12.93
C GLN A 25 6.71 7.94 11.52
N TYR A 26 7.43 8.37 10.48
CA TYR A 26 7.14 8.06 9.08
C TYR A 26 7.72 6.73 8.58
N CYS A 27 8.35 5.95 9.46
CA CYS A 27 8.93 4.66 9.12
C CYS A 27 8.13 3.51 9.79
N PRO A 28 7.00 3.04 9.20
CA PRO A 28 6.15 2.02 9.80
C PRO A 28 6.87 0.72 10.20
N SER A 29 7.97 0.37 9.52
CA SER A 29 8.77 -0.81 9.86
C SER A 29 9.41 -0.71 11.25
N ARG A 30 9.70 0.50 11.76
CA ARG A 30 10.22 0.74 13.12
C ARG A 30 9.16 0.51 14.22
N TRP A 31 7.89 0.45 13.85
CA TRP A 31 6.76 0.29 14.78
C TRP A 31 6.21 -1.15 14.83
N VAL A 32 6.80 -2.06 14.08
CA VAL A 32 6.40 -3.47 14.12
C VAL A 32 6.91 -4.12 15.39
N ILE A 33 6.00 -4.52 16.29
CA ILE A 33 6.37 -5.14 17.59
C ILE A 33 6.89 -6.57 17.48
N ARG A 34 6.65 -7.24 16.34
CA ARG A 34 6.94 -8.68 16.18
C ARG A 34 8.41 -8.96 15.89
N ARG A 35 9.10 -8.04 15.22
CA ARG A 35 10.45 -8.21 14.63
C ARG A 35 11.12 -6.85 14.44
N GLY A 36 12.43 -6.84 14.21
CA GLY A 36 13.15 -5.63 13.85
C GLY A 36 12.70 -5.05 12.50
N ALA A 37 12.95 -3.75 12.29
CA ALA A 37 12.52 -3.03 11.10
C ALA A 37 13.06 -3.63 9.79
N GLU A 38 14.37 -3.93 9.73
CA GLU A 38 14.98 -4.50 8.52
C GLU A 38 14.46 -5.90 8.21
N GLU A 39 14.32 -6.74 9.23
CA GLU A 39 13.80 -8.10 9.10
C GLU A 39 12.34 -8.07 8.62
N THR A 40 11.55 -7.13 9.15
CA THR A 40 10.17 -6.88 8.73
C THR A 40 10.11 -6.55 7.24
N LEU A 41 10.96 -5.65 6.75
CA LEU A 41 10.99 -5.28 5.34
C LEU A 41 11.39 -6.46 4.44
N LYS A 42 12.46 -7.19 4.80
CA LYS A 42 12.92 -8.37 4.05
C LYS A 42 11.82 -9.43 3.96
N MET A 43 11.17 -9.72 5.08
CA MET A 43 10.09 -10.70 5.14
C MET A 43 8.86 -10.24 4.37
N TYR A 44 8.47 -8.97 4.45
CA TYR A 44 7.35 -8.43 3.68
C TYR A 44 7.56 -8.62 2.18
N SER A 45 8.72 -8.23 1.65
CA SER A 45 9.05 -8.41 0.24
C SER A 45 9.08 -9.89 -0.17
N HIS A 46 9.69 -10.75 0.67
CA HIS A 46 9.75 -12.18 0.40
C HIS A 46 8.35 -12.83 0.34
N LEU A 47 7.48 -12.50 1.30
CA LEU A 47 6.12 -13.02 1.34
C LEU A 47 5.28 -12.50 0.17
N GLY A 48 5.42 -11.21 -0.19
CA GLY A 48 4.75 -10.62 -1.34
C GLY A 48 5.12 -11.29 -2.66
N ASP A 49 6.43 -11.50 -2.91
CA ASP A 49 6.92 -12.19 -4.09
C ASP A 49 6.42 -13.64 -4.15
N LYS A 50 6.54 -14.38 -3.04
CA LYS A 50 6.06 -15.77 -2.96
C LYS A 50 4.55 -15.88 -3.20
N ALA A 51 3.75 -15.00 -2.58
CA ALA A 51 2.31 -14.98 -2.73
C ALA A 51 1.90 -14.63 -4.17
N THR A 52 2.57 -13.65 -4.79
CA THR A 52 2.33 -13.24 -6.18
C THR A 52 2.65 -14.37 -7.15
N LYS A 53 3.82 -15.02 -7.01
CA LYS A 53 4.19 -16.19 -7.81
C LYS A 53 3.16 -17.31 -7.69
N ASN A 54 2.72 -17.62 -6.47
CA ASN A 54 1.71 -18.64 -6.25
C ASN A 54 0.35 -18.25 -6.87
N ALA A 55 -0.08 -16.99 -6.74
CA ALA A 55 -1.33 -16.51 -7.33
C ALA A 55 -1.30 -16.64 -8.86
N ARG A 56 -0.20 -16.21 -9.51
CA ARG A 56 -0.02 -16.33 -10.97
C ARG A 56 0.02 -17.79 -11.44
N ALA A 57 0.61 -18.70 -10.66
CA ALA A 57 0.69 -20.11 -11.00
C ALA A 57 -0.64 -20.87 -10.83
N THR A 58 -1.50 -20.42 -9.92
CA THR A 58 -2.72 -21.17 -9.52
C THR A 58 -4.02 -20.54 -9.99
N ARG A 59 -3.99 -19.30 -10.48
CA ARG A 59 -5.18 -18.58 -10.96
C ARG A 59 -5.06 -18.23 -12.42
N LYS A 60 -6.19 -18.29 -13.13
CA LYS A 60 -6.31 -17.64 -14.44
C LYS A 60 -6.06 -16.15 -14.25
N SER A 61 -5.14 -15.60 -15.04
CA SER A 61 -4.73 -14.21 -14.93
C SER A 61 -4.42 -13.61 -16.30
N LEU A 62 -4.63 -12.30 -16.43
CA LEU A 62 -4.05 -11.47 -17.49
C LEU A 62 -3.01 -10.58 -16.82
N LEU A 63 -1.74 -10.73 -17.22
CA LEU A 63 -0.63 -9.99 -16.62
C LEU A 63 -0.24 -8.82 -17.51
N HIS A 64 0.24 -7.74 -16.88
CA HIS A 64 0.80 -6.58 -17.57
C HIS A 64 -0.18 -5.88 -18.54
N VAL A 65 -1.47 -5.85 -18.21
CA VAL A 65 -2.49 -5.16 -19.00
C VAL A 65 -2.24 -3.64 -18.93
N PRO A 66 -1.92 -2.96 -20.04
CA PRO A 66 -1.66 -1.53 -20.02
C PRO A 66 -2.95 -0.73 -19.80
N TYR A 67 -2.88 0.33 -19.00
CA TYR A 67 -3.94 1.34 -18.88
C TYR A 67 -3.48 2.75 -19.25
N GLY A 68 -2.18 2.92 -19.51
CA GLY A 68 -1.54 4.15 -19.95
C GLY A 68 -0.22 3.86 -20.67
N ASP A 69 0.52 4.90 -21.00
CA ASP A 69 1.73 4.85 -21.83
C ASP A 69 3.03 4.67 -21.01
N GLY A 70 2.96 4.88 -19.69
CA GLY A 70 4.09 4.74 -18.77
C GLY A 70 4.47 3.29 -18.50
N GLU A 71 5.77 3.03 -18.24
CA GLU A 71 6.28 1.67 -18.00
C GLU A 71 5.56 0.93 -16.86
N GLY A 72 5.19 1.68 -15.80
CA GLY A 72 4.47 1.19 -14.62
C GLY A 72 2.95 1.27 -14.71
N GLU A 73 2.39 1.79 -15.82
CA GLU A 73 0.95 1.97 -16.00
C GLU A 73 0.30 0.67 -16.50
N LYS A 74 0.45 -0.38 -15.67
CA LYS A 74 0.00 -1.74 -15.96
C LYS A 74 -0.76 -2.33 -14.78
N LEU A 75 -1.69 -3.24 -15.08
CA LEU A 75 -2.47 -3.99 -14.10
C LEU A 75 -2.33 -5.49 -14.35
N ASP A 76 -2.29 -6.26 -13.27
CA ASP A 76 -2.51 -7.70 -13.32
C ASP A 76 -3.98 -7.97 -12.91
N ILE A 77 -4.71 -8.70 -13.75
CA ILE A 77 -6.11 -9.06 -13.51
C ILE A 77 -6.16 -10.53 -13.15
N TYR A 78 -6.59 -10.83 -11.93
CA TYR A 78 -6.79 -12.19 -11.44
C TYR A 78 -8.26 -12.55 -11.52
N PHE A 79 -8.58 -13.63 -12.23
CA PHE A 79 -9.95 -14.08 -12.37
C PHE A 79 -10.33 -14.98 -11.20
N PRO A 80 -11.60 -14.95 -10.77
CA PRO A 80 -12.12 -15.97 -9.86
C PRO A 80 -11.97 -17.35 -10.49
N GLY A 81 -12.10 -18.40 -9.68
CA GLY A 81 -12.15 -19.78 -10.19
C GLY A 81 -13.35 -20.00 -11.12
N GLU A 82 -13.68 -21.26 -11.41
CA GLU A 82 -14.91 -21.58 -12.14
C GLU A 82 -16.14 -21.15 -11.33
N VAL A 83 -16.59 -19.92 -11.57
CA VAL A 83 -17.82 -19.37 -11.05
C VAL A 83 -18.64 -19.00 -12.27
N ALA A 84 -19.66 -19.80 -12.56
CA ALA A 84 -20.62 -19.59 -13.63
C ALA A 84 -21.62 -18.47 -13.24
N ALA A 85 -21.11 -17.29 -12.88
CA ALA A 85 -21.94 -16.17 -12.46
C ALA A 85 -21.56 -14.90 -13.24
N GLU A 86 -22.57 -14.29 -13.84
CA GLU A 86 -22.47 -12.94 -14.41
C GLU A 86 -22.51 -11.91 -13.26
N GLY A 87 -21.82 -10.77 -13.44
CA GLY A 87 -21.91 -9.64 -12.51
C GLY A 87 -21.10 -9.78 -11.21
N LEU A 88 -19.94 -10.43 -11.23
CA LEU A 88 -19.06 -10.52 -10.06
C LEU A 88 -18.44 -9.16 -9.69
N PRO A 89 -18.24 -8.87 -8.39
CA PRO A 89 -17.63 -7.62 -7.95
C PRO A 89 -16.17 -7.54 -8.41
N PHE A 90 -15.76 -6.35 -8.85
CA PHE A 90 -14.37 -6.07 -9.21
C PHE A 90 -13.64 -5.44 -8.02
N CYS A 91 -12.61 -6.11 -7.51
CA CYS A 91 -11.75 -5.59 -6.45
C CYS A 91 -10.48 -4.99 -7.06
N LEU A 92 -10.26 -3.70 -6.83
CA LEU A 92 -9.03 -3.02 -7.21
C LEU A 92 -8.12 -2.86 -5.98
N PHE A 93 -6.91 -3.40 -6.07
CA PHE A 93 -5.87 -3.24 -5.06
C PHE A 93 -4.78 -2.30 -5.58
N LEU A 94 -4.51 -1.23 -4.82
CA LEU A 94 -3.45 -0.26 -5.10
C LEU A 94 -2.38 -0.41 -4.01
N HIS A 95 -1.14 -0.70 -4.40
CA HIS A 95 -0.06 -0.94 -3.45
C HIS A 95 0.49 0.36 -2.84
N GLY A 96 1.15 0.22 -1.68
CA GLY A 96 1.88 1.31 -1.01
C GLY A 96 3.32 1.43 -1.50
N GLY A 97 4.25 1.73 -0.59
CA GLY A 97 5.68 1.91 -0.94
C GLY A 97 6.11 3.38 -1.06
N TYR A 98 5.37 4.26 -0.40
CA TYR A 98 5.67 5.69 -0.26
C TYR A 98 5.86 6.43 -1.59
N TRP A 99 5.15 5.98 -2.63
CA TRP A 99 5.24 6.48 -4.02
C TRP A 99 6.62 6.38 -4.67
N GLN A 100 7.56 5.68 -4.03
CA GLN A 100 8.94 5.55 -4.49
C GLN A 100 9.31 4.09 -4.78
N SER A 101 8.56 3.15 -4.21
CA SER A 101 8.80 1.71 -4.24
C SER A 101 7.48 0.93 -4.29
N GLY A 102 7.56 -0.40 -4.14
CA GLY A 102 6.38 -1.29 -4.13
C GLY A 102 6.16 -2.08 -5.42
N ARG A 103 7.18 -2.16 -6.27
CA ARG A 103 7.19 -2.93 -7.52
C ARG A 103 7.51 -4.40 -7.26
#